data_AF-A0A7I4YX00-F1
#
_entry.id   AF-A0A7I4YX00-F1
#
_cell.length_a   1.000
_cell.length_b   1.000
_cell.length_c   1.000
_cell.angle_alpha   90.00
_cell.angle_beta   90.00
_cell.angle_gamma   90.00
#
_symmetry.space_group_name_H-M   'P 1'
#
loop_
_entity.id
_entity.type
_entity.pdbx_description
1 polymer ?
#
loop_
_entity_poly.entity_id
_entity_poly.type
_entity_poly.pdbx_seq_one_letter_code
_entity_poly.pdbx_strand_id
1 'polypeptide(L)'
;MARAVAVLVLGLAVSCYAADNCYINDSGFTCCNKQLESAMKGAMGGKDLLSAADEIQKMAETTLGGKFETVVALDDFAYKSHFKEGKTCKIEKNGQYALAWQP
;
A
#
# COMPACT_ATOMS: atom_id res chain seq x y z
N MET A 1 11.42 61.18 1.85
CA MET A 1 10.19 60.46 1.46
C MET A 1 10.57 59.00 1.27
N ALA A 2 10.24 58.15 2.25
CA ALA A 2 10.65 56.74 2.28
C ALA A 2 9.84 55.93 1.26
N ARG A 3 10.54 55.21 0.38
CA ARG A 3 9.93 54.28 -0.59
C ARG A 3 9.63 52.97 0.12
N ALA A 4 8.35 52.60 0.20
CA ALA A 4 7.92 51.30 0.68
C ALA A 4 8.39 50.21 -0.28
N VAL A 5 9.22 49.29 0.21
CA VAL A 5 9.59 48.07 -0.51
C VAL A 5 8.54 47.02 -0.16
N ALA A 6 7.65 46.72 -1.11
CA ALA A 6 6.70 45.62 -0.98
C ALA A 6 7.47 44.30 -1.12
N VAL A 7 7.67 43.59 -0.01
CA VAL A 7 8.24 42.24 0.01
C VAL A 7 7.14 41.26 -0.38
N LEU A 8 7.12 40.85 -1.65
CA LEU A 8 6.29 39.75 -2.15
C LEU A 8 6.89 38.44 -1.63
N VAL A 9 6.39 37.97 -0.49
CA VAL A 9 6.64 36.61 0.00
C VAL A 9 5.84 35.66 -0.88
N LEU A 10 6.46 35.16 -1.95
CA LEU A 10 5.97 34.01 -2.70
C LEU A 10 6.03 32.80 -1.78
N GLY A 11 4.93 32.55 -1.06
CA GLY A 11 4.73 31.31 -0.33
C GLY A 11 4.76 30.16 -1.32
N LEU A 12 5.87 29.42 -1.37
CA LEU A 12 5.94 28.13 -2.02
C LEU A 12 5.06 27.18 -1.18
N ALA A 13 3.78 27.09 -1.54
CA ALA A 13 2.94 25.99 -1.13
C ALA A 13 3.52 24.73 -1.78
N VAL A 14 4.47 24.09 -1.08
CA VAL A 14 4.88 22.73 -1.39
C VAL A 14 3.64 21.88 -1.20
N SER A 15 2.98 21.59 -2.31
CA SER A 15 1.86 20.65 -2.33
C SER A 15 2.49 19.29 -2.04
N CYS A 16 2.39 18.82 -0.79
CA CYS A 16 2.70 17.45 -0.44
C CYS A 16 1.63 16.54 -1.09
N TYR A 17 1.64 16.42 -2.41
CA TYR A 17 1.07 15.24 -3.00
C TYR A 17 1.97 14.11 -2.52
N ALA A 18 1.47 13.27 -1.60
CA ALA A 18 2.06 11.98 -1.36
C ALA A 18 2.06 11.27 -2.72
N ALA A 19 3.17 11.40 -3.45
CA ALA A 19 3.42 10.55 -4.59
C ALA A 19 3.53 9.17 -3.95
N ASP A 20 2.46 8.38 -4.09
CA ASP A 20 2.51 6.98 -3.77
C ASP A 20 3.63 6.41 -4.63
N ASN A 21 4.82 6.20 -4.04
CA ASN A 21 6.01 5.69 -4.71
C ASN A 21 5.80 4.19 -4.94
N CYS A 22 4.80 3.89 -5.76
CA CYS A 22 4.43 2.54 -6.16
C CYS A 22 5.44 2.00 -7.15
N TYR A 23 5.60 0.69 -7.10
CA TYR A 23 6.46 -0.07 -8.00
C TYR A 23 5.71 -1.33 -8.43
N ILE A 24 6.19 -1.92 -9.52
CA ILE A 24 5.78 -3.25 -9.94
C ILE A 24 6.75 -4.24 -9.28
N ASN A 25 6.21 -5.20 -8.53
CA ASN A 25 7.01 -6.25 -7.89
C ASN A 25 7.45 -7.32 -8.89
N ASP A 26 8.25 -8.27 -8.43
CA ASP A 26 8.81 -9.34 -9.29
C ASP A 26 7.73 -10.24 -9.91
N SER A 27 6.52 -10.26 -9.34
CA SER A 27 5.36 -10.98 -9.85
C SER A 27 4.52 -10.15 -10.85
N GLY A 28 4.94 -8.93 -11.18
CA GLY A 28 4.22 -8.07 -12.13
C GLY A 28 3.06 -7.27 -11.53
N PHE A 29 2.92 -7.22 -10.19
CA PHE A 29 1.81 -6.56 -9.52
C PHE A 29 2.23 -5.29 -8.78
N THR A 30 1.28 -4.36 -8.63
CA THR A 30 1.55 -3.06 -8.01
C THR A 30 1.63 -3.19 -6.49
N CYS A 31 2.71 -2.65 -5.92
CA CYS A 31 2.87 -2.45 -4.48
C CYS A 31 3.45 -1.07 -4.21
N CYS A 32 3.03 -0.46 -3.11
CA CYS A 32 3.47 0.89 -2.74
C CYS A 32 4.21 0.92 -1.40
N ASN A 33 4.41 -0.25 -0.77
CA ASN A 33 5.19 -0.40 0.46
C ASN A 33 5.93 -1.75 0.47
N LYS A 34 7.25 -1.73 0.65
CA LYS A 34 8.10 -2.93 0.66
C LYS A 34 7.95 -3.79 1.92
N GLN A 35 7.65 -3.17 3.07
CA GLN A 35 7.38 -3.91 4.31
C GLN A 35 6.04 -4.65 4.20
N LEU A 36 5.03 -4.04 3.59
CA LEU A 36 3.76 -4.71 3.30
C LEU A 36 3.95 -5.91 2.36
N GLU A 37 4.69 -5.72 1.25
CA GLU A 37 5.01 -6.81 0.31
C GLU A 37 5.66 -8.00 1.04
N SER A 38 6.67 -7.72 1.87
CA SER A 38 7.37 -8.74 2.66
C SER A 38 6.44 -9.43 3.67
N ALA A 39 5.63 -8.66 4.40
CA ALA A 39 4.68 -9.18 5.38
C ALA A 39 3.64 -10.11 4.72
N MET A 40 3.09 -9.71 3.58
CA MET A 40 2.15 -10.53 2.81
C MET A 40 2.81 -11.81 2.31
N LYS A 41 4.02 -11.74 1.73
CA LYS A 41 4.76 -12.92 1.26
C LYS A 41 5.09 -13.89 2.40
N GLY A 42 5.38 -13.38 3.60
CA GLY A 42 5.62 -14.19 4.80
C GLY A 42 4.35 -14.87 5.33
N ALA A 43 3.21 -14.18 5.28
CA ALA A 43 1.92 -14.66 5.77
C ALA A 43 1.18 -15.58 4.79
N MET A 44 1.47 -15.52 3.49
CA MET A 44 0.87 -16.43 2.51
C MET A 44 1.37 -17.87 2.73
N GLY A 45 0.55 -18.68 3.39
CA GLY A 45 0.79 -20.10 3.64
C GLY A 45 -0.32 -20.80 4.43
N GLY A 46 -1.44 -20.12 4.67
CA GLY A 46 -2.59 -20.66 5.40
C GLY A 46 -3.16 -21.92 4.75
N LYS A 47 -3.86 -22.73 5.55
CA LYS A 47 -4.46 -24.00 5.14
C LYS A 47 -5.56 -23.83 4.09
N ASP A 48 -6.20 -22.66 4.12
CA ASP A 48 -7.28 -22.21 3.24
C ASP A 48 -7.15 -20.70 2.99
N LEU A 49 -7.94 -20.19 2.04
CA LEU A 49 -7.89 -18.79 1.62
C LEU A 49 -8.24 -17.81 2.74
N LEU A 50 -9.19 -18.17 3.61
CA LEU A 50 -9.63 -17.30 4.70
C LEU A 50 -8.53 -17.18 5.76
N SER A 51 -7.93 -18.30 6.15
CA SER A 51 -6.81 -18.33 7.09
C SER A 51 -5.62 -17.53 6.56
N ALA A 52 -5.33 -17.63 5.25
CA ALA A 52 -4.28 -16.81 4.63
C ALA A 52 -4.63 -15.31 4.65
N ALA A 53 -5.90 -14.95 4.37
CA ALA A 53 -6.36 -13.57 4.44
C ALA A 53 -6.24 -12.99 5.86
N ASP A 54 -6.65 -13.75 6.87
CA ASP A 54 -6.57 -13.38 8.29
C ASP A 54 -5.12 -13.17 8.73
N GLU A 55 -4.21 -14.07 8.33
CA GLU A 55 -2.78 -13.95 8.65
C GLU A 55 -2.14 -12.73 7.98
N ILE A 56 -2.46 -12.48 6.70
CA ILE A 56 -1.97 -11.30 5.98
C ILE A 56 -2.47 -10.02 6.64
N GLN A 57 -3.77 -9.92 6.94
CA GLN A 57 -4.34 -8.76 7.60
C GLN A 57 -3.64 -8.51 8.93
N LYS A 58 -3.56 -9.54 9.79
CA LYS A 58 -2.89 -9.45 11.09
C LYS A 58 -1.45 -8.96 10.97
N MET A 59 -0.69 -9.50 10.01
CA MET A 59 0.70 -9.10 9.80
C MET A 59 0.83 -7.66 9.28
N ALA A 60 -0.04 -7.24 8.37
CA ALA A 60 -0.08 -5.86 7.88
C ALA A 60 -0.42 -4.86 9.01
N GLU A 61 -1.44 -5.15 9.80
CA GLU A 61 -1.86 -4.33 10.95
C GLU A 61 -0.75 -4.25 12.01
N THR A 62 -0.06 -5.36 12.28
CA THR A 62 1.06 -5.39 13.24
C THR A 62 2.29 -4.64 12.72
N THR A 63 2.59 -4.74 11.42
CA THR A 63 3.80 -4.15 10.81
C THR A 63 3.66 -2.64 10.59
N LEU A 64 2.49 -2.20 10.14
CA LEU A 64 2.28 -0.82 9.67
C LEU A 64 1.29 -0.01 10.52
N GLY A 65 0.57 -0.67 11.43
CA GLY A 65 -0.43 -0.04 12.28
C GLY A 65 -1.73 0.31 11.54
N GLY A 66 -2.79 0.50 12.33
CA GLY A 66 -4.14 0.75 11.82
C GLY A 66 -4.79 -0.52 11.26
N LYS A 67 -5.98 -0.38 10.67
CA LYS A 67 -6.75 -1.50 10.11
C LYS A 67 -6.37 -1.75 8.66
N PHE A 68 -6.40 -3.01 8.25
CA PHE A 68 -6.18 -3.42 6.87
C PHE A 68 -7.33 -4.30 6.38
N GLU A 69 -7.56 -4.27 5.07
CA GLU A 69 -8.45 -5.18 4.36
C GLU A 69 -7.60 -6.06 3.45
N THR A 70 -8.00 -7.32 3.28
CA THR A 70 -7.27 -8.31 2.49
C THR A 70 -8.21 -9.15 1.64
N VAL A 71 -7.79 -9.48 0.42
CA VAL A 71 -8.41 -10.47 -0.46
C VAL A 71 -7.35 -11.51 -0.82
N VAL A 72 -7.71 -12.78 -0.75
CA VAL A 72 -6.89 -13.90 -1.24
C VAL A 72 -7.72 -14.73 -2.21
N ALA A 73 -7.13 -15.12 -3.33
CA ALA A 73 -7.79 -15.84 -4.41
C ALA A 73 -6.89 -16.95 -4.99
N LEU A 74 -7.52 -17.96 -5.59
CA LEU A 74 -6.85 -19.06 -6.28
C LEU A 74 -6.39 -18.69 -7.70
N ASP A 75 -6.90 -17.59 -8.25
CA ASP A 75 -6.53 -17.09 -9.57
C ASP A 75 -6.48 -15.56 -9.53
N ASP A 76 -5.93 -14.98 -10.59
CA ASP A 76 -5.71 -13.55 -10.67
C ASP A 76 -7.04 -12.77 -10.72
N PHE A 77 -7.02 -11.56 -10.17
CA PHE A 77 -8.17 -10.66 -10.13
C PHE A 77 -7.76 -9.20 -10.33
N ALA A 78 -8.59 -8.45 -11.07
CA ALA A 78 -8.46 -7.01 -11.16
C ALA A 78 -9.04 -6.34 -9.90
N TYR A 79 -8.47 -5.21 -9.49
CA TYR A 79 -8.96 -4.44 -8.34
C TYR A 79 -8.82 -2.95 -8.57
N LYS A 80 -9.63 -2.17 -7.83
CA LYS A 80 -9.49 -0.74 -7.66
C LYS A 80 -9.97 -0.39 -6.26
N SER A 81 -9.10 0.20 -5.44
CA SER A 81 -9.43 0.59 -4.09
C SER A 81 -8.93 2.01 -3.80
N HIS A 82 -9.60 2.67 -2.86
CA HIS A 82 -9.01 3.80 -2.15
C HIS A 82 -8.16 3.25 -1.02
N PHE A 83 -6.97 3.82 -0.83
CA PHE A 83 -6.06 3.42 0.23
C PHE A 83 -5.33 4.63 0.78
N LYS A 84 -4.87 4.51 2.03
CA LYS A 84 -3.99 5.51 2.66
C LYS A 84 -2.58 5.40 2.10
N GLU A 85 -2.05 6.54 1.66
CA GLU A 85 -0.65 6.81 1.26
C GLU A 85 0.31 5.61 1.32
N GLY A 86 0.57 4.99 0.17
CA GLY A 86 1.52 3.90 0.00
C GLY A 86 1.12 2.55 0.63
N LYS A 87 0.02 2.44 1.36
CA LYS A 87 -0.37 1.22 2.08
C LYS A 87 -1.31 0.35 1.24
N THR A 88 -0.81 -0.06 0.09
CA THR A 88 -1.42 -1.10 -0.74
C THR A 88 -0.34 -1.98 -1.37
N CYS A 89 -0.65 -3.26 -1.55
CA CYS A 89 0.21 -4.18 -2.26
C CYS A 89 -0.58 -5.39 -2.75
N LYS A 90 -0.36 -5.77 -4.00
CA LYS A 90 -0.80 -7.05 -4.57
C LYS A 90 0.42 -7.93 -4.84
N ILE A 91 0.33 -9.19 -4.45
CA ILE A 91 1.38 -10.20 -4.66
C ILE A 91 0.81 -11.47 -5.26
N GLU A 92 1.69 -12.26 -5.86
CA GLU A 92 1.46 -13.67 -6.15
C GLU A 92 2.47 -14.50 -5.36
N LYS A 93 2.02 -15.67 -4.89
CA LYS A 93 2.89 -16.68 -4.29
C LYS A 93 2.31 -18.07 -4.52
N ASN A 94 3.09 -18.94 -5.16
CA ASN A 94 2.74 -20.34 -5.41
C ASN A 94 1.39 -20.52 -6.13
N GLY A 95 1.08 -19.65 -7.09
CA GLY A 95 -0.15 -19.66 -7.87
C GLY A 95 -1.37 -19.09 -7.14
N GLN A 96 -1.22 -18.59 -5.90
CA GLN A 96 -2.25 -17.83 -5.20
C GLN A 96 -1.98 -16.33 -5.29
N TYR A 97 -3.04 -15.54 -5.26
CA TYR A 97 -2.98 -14.09 -5.41
C TYR A 97 -3.55 -13.43 -4.17
N ALA A 98 -2.87 -12.41 -3.68
CA ALA A 98 -3.34 -11.66 -2.52
C ALA A 98 -3.22 -10.15 -2.74
N LEU A 99 -4.19 -9.41 -2.24
CA LEU A 99 -4.21 -7.96 -2.19
C LEU A 99 -4.44 -7.54 -0.74
N ALA A 100 -3.64 -6.62 -0.23
CA ALA A 100 -3.91 -5.95 1.03
C ALA A 100 -3.86 -4.43 0.84
N TRP A 101 -4.74 -3.71 1.53
CA TRP A 101 -4.73 -2.26 1.57
C TRP A 101 -5.24 -1.73 2.90
N GLN A 102 -4.79 -0.54 3.27
CA GLN A 102 -5.37 0.20 4.39
C GLN A 102 -6.38 1.22 3.83
N PRO A 103 -7.67 1.09 4.13
CA PRO A 103 -8.67 2.11 3.79
C PRO A 103 -8.44 3.41 4.57
#